data_AF-T1BZI5-F1
#
_entry.id   AF-T1BZI5-F1
#
_cell.length_a   1.000
_cell.length_b   1.000
_cell.length_c   1.000
_cell.angle_alpha   90.00
_cell.angle_beta   90.00
_cell.angle_gamma   90.00
#
_symmetry.space_group_name_H-M   'P 1'
#
loop_
_entity.id
_entity.type
_entity.pdbx_description
1 polymer ?
#
loop_
_entity_poly.entity_id
_entity_poly.type
_entity_poly.pdbx_seq_one_letter_code
_entity_poly.pdbx_strand_id
1 'polypeptide(L)'
;MEVDAAARIVVLGGRQSELDTVLIPISNRLLSRFNKAKATFKANEPDSEVAKAAKDEMDALQLFKKDIGTYVRLYGFLCQVFDYGNTDIEKHSIFFKLLQRLLTFDREIETVDLSALALTHYTLKDMGKKDLFIGVSEPIKPTGEAGSGKVQDKHQESLDAIIAQVNDLFAGELNSGDKLVYVNNVIKGKLLECEVLIQQAVNNTKQQFSNSPDLDGQIVNAIMDALSSFTDMSKQALESAKIRLELKEILLGPMGLYEELVKKGNAKD
;
A
#
# COMPACT_ATOMS: atom_id res chain seq x y z
N MET A 1 -4.60 -25.48 4.54
CA MET A 1 -5.47 -26.55 3.97
C MET A 1 -6.20 -26.08 2.72
N GLU A 2 -7.10 -25.08 2.78
CA GLU A 2 -7.82 -24.59 1.59
C GLU A 2 -6.89 -23.91 0.56
N VAL A 3 -5.96 -23.08 1.05
CA VAL A 3 -4.93 -22.41 0.22
C VAL A 3 -4.03 -23.44 -0.47
N ASP A 4 -3.53 -24.43 0.26
CA ASP A 4 -2.68 -25.50 -0.28
C ASP A 4 -3.41 -26.37 -1.30
N ALA A 5 -4.69 -26.69 -1.04
CA ALA A 5 -5.50 -27.49 -1.96
C ALA A 5 -5.73 -26.77 -3.28
N ALA A 6 -6.14 -25.49 -3.24
CA ALA A 6 -6.34 -24.69 -4.44
C ALA A 6 -5.03 -24.50 -5.23
N ALA A 7 -3.93 -24.16 -4.55
CA ALA A 7 -2.64 -23.98 -5.18
C ALA A 7 -2.14 -25.28 -5.84
N ARG A 8 -2.30 -26.42 -5.16
CA ARG A 8 -1.92 -27.74 -5.71
C ARG A 8 -2.71 -28.08 -6.97
N ILE A 9 -4.01 -27.84 -7.00
CA ILE A 9 -4.85 -28.11 -8.18
C ILE A 9 -4.40 -27.25 -9.36
N VAL A 10 -4.11 -25.96 -9.15
CA VAL A 10 -3.62 -25.07 -10.22
C VAL A 10 -2.25 -25.49 -10.75
N VAL A 11 -1.30 -25.77 -9.87
CA VAL A 11 0.08 -26.12 -10.26
C VAL A 11 0.13 -27.46 -11.02
N LEU A 12 -0.71 -28.42 -10.62
CA LEU A 12 -0.79 -29.73 -11.28
C LEU A 12 -1.70 -29.73 -12.53
N GLY A 13 -2.27 -28.59 -12.91
CA GLY A 13 -3.17 -28.50 -14.08
C GLY A 13 -4.48 -29.29 -13.91
N GLY A 14 -5.02 -29.36 -12.69
CA GLY A 14 -6.25 -30.07 -12.38
C GLY A 14 -7.51 -29.45 -12.98
N ARG A 15 -8.64 -30.14 -12.85
CA ARG A 15 -9.89 -29.76 -13.54
C ARG A 15 -10.56 -28.58 -12.83
N GLN A 16 -11.28 -27.75 -13.59
CA GLN A 16 -12.08 -26.65 -13.04
C GLN A 16 -13.07 -27.12 -11.96
N SER A 17 -13.69 -28.28 -12.15
CA SER A 17 -14.61 -28.88 -11.17
C SER A 17 -13.95 -29.16 -9.81
N GLU A 18 -12.64 -29.43 -9.76
CA GLU A 18 -11.90 -29.67 -8.52
C GLU A 18 -11.60 -28.34 -7.81
N LEU A 19 -11.22 -27.30 -8.56
CA LEU A 19 -11.08 -25.94 -8.03
C LEU A 19 -12.39 -25.41 -7.43
N ASP A 20 -13.49 -25.71 -8.10
CA ASP A 20 -14.83 -25.30 -7.69
C ASP A 20 -15.21 -25.87 -6.32
N THR A 21 -14.86 -27.13 -6.03
CA THR A 21 -15.13 -27.74 -4.71
C THR A 21 -14.43 -27.03 -3.55
N VAL A 22 -13.32 -26.35 -3.81
CA VAL A 22 -12.54 -25.61 -2.80
C VAL A 22 -12.98 -24.15 -2.72
N LEU A 23 -13.16 -23.49 -3.87
CA LEU A 23 -13.39 -22.04 -3.92
C LEU A 23 -14.85 -21.65 -3.69
N ILE A 24 -15.81 -22.45 -4.15
CA ILE A 24 -17.25 -22.14 -4.06
C ILE A 24 -17.71 -22.03 -2.60
N PRO A 25 -17.41 -22.98 -1.69
CA PRO A 25 -17.87 -22.87 -0.30
C PRO A 25 -17.36 -21.61 0.39
N ILE A 26 -16.11 -21.23 0.12
CA ILE A 26 -15.46 -20.06 0.72
C ILE A 26 -16.09 -18.77 0.19
N SER A 27 -16.24 -18.66 -1.14
CA SER A 27 -16.87 -17.51 -1.77
C SER A 27 -18.32 -17.35 -1.31
N ASN A 28 -19.10 -18.43 -1.31
CA ASN A 28 -20.49 -18.44 -0.83
C ASN A 28 -20.59 -17.99 0.63
N ARG A 29 -19.67 -18.43 1.50
CA ARG A 29 -19.65 -17.98 2.90
C ARG A 29 -19.44 -16.47 3.01
N LEU A 30 -18.48 -15.92 2.27
CA LEU A 30 -18.17 -14.49 2.30
C LEU A 30 -19.29 -13.64 1.69
N LEU A 31 -19.87 -14.09 0.57
CA LEU A 31 -21.02 -13.43 -0.07
C LEU A 31 -22.27 -13.50 0.81
N SER A 32 -22.55 -14.64 1.44
CA SER A 32 -23.67 -14.79 2.36
C SER A 32 -23.54 -13.87 3.57
N ARG A 33 -22.33 -13.72 4.14
CA ARG A 33 -22.07 -12.75 5.21
C ARG A 33 -22.33 -11.32 4.75
N PHE A 34 -21.80 -10.95 3.58
CA PHE A 34 -22.02 -9.62 3.02
C PHE A 34 -23.52 -9.33 2.77
N ASN A 35 -24.26 -10.29 2.19
CA ASN A 35 -25.68 -10.14 1.92
C ASN A 35 -26.52 -10.06 3.19
N LYS A 36 -26.16 -10.83 4.23
CA LYS A 36 -26.79 -10.73 5.56
C LYS A 36 -26.54 -9.36 6.17
N ALA A 37 -25.30 -8.88 6.16
CA ALA A 37 -24.96 -7.54 6.66
C ALA A 37 -25.72 -6.45 5.88
N LYS A 38 -25.79 -6.56 4.55
CA LYS A 38 -26.57 -5.64 3.69
C LYS A 38 -28.06 -5.67 4.00
N ALA A 39 -28.65 -6.84 4.23
CA ALA A 39 -30.05 -6.98 4.62
C ALA A 39 -30.32 -6.35 5.99
N THR A 40 -29.45 -6.61 6.97
CA THR A 40 -29.52 -6.01 8.32
C THR A 40 -29.38 -4.49 8.25
N PHE A 41 -28.47 -3.96 7.44
CA PHE A 41 -28.31 -2.51 7.24
C PHE A 41 -29.58 -1.88 6.65
N LYS A 42 -30.20 -2.52 5.64
CA LYS A 42 -31.43 -2.02 5.02
C LYS A 42 -32.67 -2.11 5.91
N ALA A 43 -32.73 -3.08 6.81
CA ALA A 43 -33.90 -3.34 7.66
C ALA A 43 -33.96 -2.49 8.94
N ASN A 44 -32.88 -1.77 9.27
CA ASN A 44 -32.77 -0.98 10.50
C ASN A 44 -32.56 0.51 10.18
N GLU A 45 -32.89 1.39 11.14
CA GLU A 45 -32.64 2.82 10.99
C GLU A 45 -31.13 3.11 10.87
N PRO A 46 -30.71 4.06 10.01
CA PRO A 46 -29.29 4.30 9.70
C PRO A 46 -28.41 4.62 10.92
N ASP A 47 -28.99 5.23 11.95
CA ASP A 47 -28.29 5.65 13.17
C ASP A 47 -28.32 4.60 14.30
N SER A 48 -29.03 3.49 14.09
CA SER A 48 -29.05 2.40 15.06
C SER A 48 -27.68 1.70 15.13
N GLU A 49 -27.32 1.24 16.32
CA GLU A 49 -26.07 0.49 16.53
C GLU A 49 -26.01 -0.80 15.69
N VAL A 50 -27.18 -1.40 15.41
CA VAL A 50 -27.32 -2.58 14.55
C VAL A 50 -27.01 -2.26 13.08
N ALA A 51 -27.46 -1.10 12.58
CA ALA A 51 -27.13 -0.65 11.23
C ALA A 51 -25.64 -0.29 11.11
N LYS A 52 -25.05 0.39 12.10
CA LYS A 52 -23.62 0.70 12.10
C LYS A 52 -22.75 -0.56 12.07
N ALA A 53 -23.04 -1.53 12.95
CA ALA A 53 -22.30 -2.80 12.97
C ALA A 53 -22.44 -3.58 11.64
N ALA A 54 -23.62 -3.55 11.03
CA ALA A 54 -23.84 -4.17 9.73
C ALA A 54 -23.06 -3.46 8.60
N LYS A 55 -22.97 -2.13 8.65
CA LYS A 55 -22.16 -1.34 7.72
C LYS A 55 -20.67 -1.63 7.89
N ASP A 56 -20.18 -1.69 9.12
CA ASP A 56 -18.78 -2.00 9.43
C ASP A 56 -18.39 -3.40 8.92
N GLU A 57 -19.28 -4.39 9.02
CA GLU A 57 -19.05 -5.73 8.45
C GLU A 57 -19.00 -5.70 6.91
N MET A 58 -19.86 -4.90 6.25
CA MET A 58 -19.81 -4.71 4.80
C MET A 58 -18.49 -4.05 4.36
N ASP A 59 -18.09 -2.99 5.03
CA ASP A 59 -16.87 -2.22 4.74
C ASP A 59 -15.62 -3.09 4.97
N ALA A 60 -15.60 -3.91 6.02
CA ALA A 60 -14.52 -4.86 6.28
C ALA A 60 -14.39 -5.93 5.18
N LEU A 61 -15.51 -6.45 4.66
CA LEU A 61 -15.51 -7.44 3.58
C LEU A 61 -15.07 -6.83 2.23
N GLN A 62 -15.50 -5.59 1.94
CA GLN A 62 -15.02 -4.85 0.77
C GLN A 62 -13.53 -4.55 0.86
N LEU A 63 -13.06 -4.15 2.04
CA LEU A 63 -11.65 -3.92 2.29
C LEU A 63 -10.83 -5.19 2.10
N PHE A 64 -11.27 -6.32 2.65
CA PHE A 64 -10.63 -7.61 2.46
C PHE A 64 -10.44 -7.95 0.97
N LYS A 65 -11.46 -7.72 0.11
CA LYS A 65 -11.33 -7.92 -1.34
C LYS A 65 -10.30 -6.98 -1.98
N LYS A 66 -10.19 -5.74 -1.52
CA LYS A 66 -9.19 -4.78 -2.00
C LYS A 66 -7.77 -5.19 -1.58
N ASP A 67 -7.61 -5.69 -0.36
CA ASP A 67 -6.32 -6.11 0.21
C ASP A 67 -5.77 -7.35 -0.49
N ILE A 68 -6.60 -8.37 -0.73
CA ILE A 68 -6.16 -9.56 -1.48
C ILE A 68 -5.76 -9.21 -2.93
N GLY A 69 -6.43 -8.23 -3.56
CA GLY A 69 -6.06 -7.76 -4.89
C GLY A 69 -4.73 -6.99 -4.90
N THR A 70 -4.45 -6.26 -3.82
CA THR A 70 -3.16 -5.61 -3.61
C THR A 70 -2.06 -6.63 -3.40
N TYR A 71 -2.30 -7.63 -2.56
CA TYR A 71 -1.37 -8.73 -2.31
C TYR A 71 -0.95 -9.42 -3.61
N VAL A 72 -1.92 -9.77 -4.48
CA VAL A 72 -1.66 -10.43 -5.77
C VAL A 72 -0.79 -9.56 -6.68
N ARG A 73 -1.04 -8.24 -6.75
CA ARG A 73 -0.24 -7.30 -7.55
C ARG A 73 1.18 -7.15 -7.01
N LEU A 74 1.31 -6.97 -5.69
CA LEU A 74 2.60 -6.81 -5.02
C LEU A 74 3.45 -8.06 -5.17
N TYR A 75 2.87 -9.23 -4.94
CA TYR A 75 3.54 -10.51 -5.16
C TYR A 75 3.99 -10.66 -6.63
N GLY A 76 3.10 -10.37 -7.59
CA GLY A 76 3.42 -10.46 -9.02
C GLY A 76 4.53 -9.51 -9.48
N PHE A 77 4.70 -8.38 -8.82
CA PHE A 77 5.82 -7.47 -9.04
C PHE A 77 7.11 -7.99 -8.41
N LEU A 78 7.06 -8.35 -7.12
CA LEU A 78 8.26 -8.71 -6.38
C LEU A 78 8.84 -10.07 -6.81
N CYS A 79 8.02 -11.02 -7.28
CA CYS A 79 8.53 -12.30 -7.78
C CYS A 79 9.33 -12.19 -9.09
N GLN A 80 9.29 -11.04 -9.77
CA GLN A 80 10.12 -10.76 -10.94
C GLN A 80 11.57 -10.37 -10.56
N VAL A 81 11.76 -9.90 -9.33
CA VAL A 81 13.04 -9.33 -8.85
C VAL A 81 13.64 -10.16 -7.72
N PHE A 82 12.81 -10.88 -6.97
CA PHE A 82 13.20 -11.61 -5.77
C PHE A 82 12.67 -13.04 -5.79
N ASP A 83 13.56 -14.02 -5.62
CA ASP A 83 13.16 -15.41 -5.32
C ASP A 83 12.94 -15.53 -3.81
N TYR A 84 11.69 -15.76 -3.44
CA TYR A 84 11.26 -15.77 -2.04
C TYR A 84 11.71 -17.01 -1.26
N GLY A 85 12.12 -18.10 -1.94
CA GLY A 85 12.50 -19.37 -1.30
C GLY A 85 11.38 -20.07 -0.50
N ASN A 86 10.28 -19.37 -0.19
CA ASN A 86 9.12 -19.84 0.54
C ASN A 86 7.89 -19.93 -0.39
N THR A 87 7.49 -21.16 -0.69
CA THR A 87 6.32 -21.46 -1.54
C THR A 87 4.99 -21.02 -0.94
N ASP A 88 4.91 -20.73 0.37
CA ASP A 88 3.65 -20.36 1.00
C ASP A 88 3.13 -19.01 0.48
N ILE A 89 4.01 -18.05 0.22
CA ILE A 89 3.64 -16.75 -0.34
C ILE A 89 3.05 -16.91 -1.75
N GLU A 90 3.62 -17.81 -2.54
CA GLU A 90 3.13 -18.16 -3.88
C GLU A 90 1.76 -18.86 -3.84
N LYS A 91 1.57 -19.82 -2.93
CA LYS A 91 0.27 -20.50 -2.78
C LYS A 91 -0.84 -19.51 -2.42
N HIS A 92 -0.55 -18.55 -1.55
CA HIS A 92 -1.49 -17.49 -1.18
C HIS A 92 -1.81 -16.57 -2.36
N SER A 93 -0.83 -16.23 -3.20
CA SER A 93 -1.06 -15.37 -4.35
C SER A 93 -1.96 -16.04 -5.40
N ILE A 94 -1.75 -17.34 -5.65
CA ILE A 94 -2.59 -18.17 -6.53
C ILE A 94 -4.02 -18.21 -5.99
N PHE A 95 -4.17 -18.55 -4.71
CA PHE A 95 -5.49 -18.65 -4.07
C PHE A 95 -6.25 -17.32 -4.09
N PHE A 96 -5.60 -16.22 -3.70
CA PHE A 96 -6.22 -14.90 -3.65
C PHE A 96 -6.59 -14.36 -5.03
N LYS A 97 -5.77 -14.63 -6.06
CA LYS A 97 -6.09 -14.25 -7.45
C LYS A 97 -7.38 -14.91 -7.94
N LEU A 98 -7.62 -16.16 -7.55
CA LEU A 98 -8.84 -16.89 -7.90
C LEU A 98 -10.03 -16.40 -7.07
N LEU A 99 -9.85 -16.29 -5.75
CA LEU A 99 -10.90 -15.85 -4.84
C LEU A 99 -11.40 -14.44 -5.14
N GLN A 100 -10.49 -13.50 -5.46
CA GLN A 100 -10.85 -12.11 -5.74
C GLN A 100 -11.84 -11.97 -6.91
N ARG A 101 -11.73 -12.83 -7.93
CA ARG A 101 -12.65 -12.84 -9.09
C ARG A 101 -14.07 -13.27 -8.71
N LEU A 102 -14.20 -14.07 -7.65
CA LEU A 102 -15.46 -14.63 -7.19
C LEU A 102 -16.22 -13.71 -6.22
N LEU A 103 -15.52 -12.77 -5.57
CA LEU A 103 -16.14 -11.85 -4.60
C LEU A 103 -16.83 -10.67 -5.30
N THR A 104 -18.06 -10.85 -5.74
CA THR A 104 -18.87 -9.80 -6.41
C THR A 104 -19.84 -9.09 -5.45
N PHE A 105 -19.32 -8.36 -4.45
CA PHE A 105 -20.13 -7.66 -3.44
C PHE A 105 -21.11 -6.60 -4.01
N ASP A 106 -20.85 -6.06 -5.20
CA ASP A 106 -21.65 -4.99 -5.80
C ASP A 106 -22.79 -5.48 -6.71
N ARG A 107 -22.94 -6.80 -6.91
CA ARG A 107 -24.00 -7.37 -7.76
C ARG A 107 -25.17 -7.84 -6.89
N GLU A 108 -26.40 -7.52 -7.29
CA GLU A 108 -27.64 -8.00 -6.64
C GLU A 108 -27.96 -9.47 -6.97
N ILE A 109 -27.00 -10.22 -7.51
CA ILE A 109 -27.21 -11.59 -7.93
C ILE A 109 -26.78 -12.52 -6.79
N GLU A 110 -27.73 -13.28 -6.24
CA GLU A 110 -27.50 -14.29 -5.20
C GLU A 110 -26.71 -15.51 -5.71
N THR A 111 -26.60 -15.69 -7.02
CA THR A 111 -25.85 -16.77 -7.64
C THR A 111 -24.44 -16.32 -8.05
N VAL A 112 -23.43 -17.04 -7.56
CA VAL A 112 -22.03 -16.86 -7.95
C VAL A 112 -21.88 -17.24 -9.42
N ASP A 113 -21.76 -16.25 -10.29
CA ASP A 113 -21.50 -16.47 -11.72
C ASP A 113 -20.01 -16.70 -11.98
N LEU A 114 -19.67 -17.96 -12.30
CA LEU A 114 -18.31 -18.43 -12.59
C LEU A 114 -17.91 -18.24 -14.07
N SER A 115 -18.76 -17.65 -14.92
CA SER A 115 -18.42 -17.33 -16.31
C SER A 115 -17.18 -16.43 -16.42
N ALA A 116 -16.92 -15.62 -15.38
CA ALA A 116 -15.73 -14.79 -15.25
C ALA A 116 -14.45 -15.59 -14.97
N LEU A 117 -14.49 -16.89 -14.68
CA LEU A 117 -13.35 -17.77 -14.41
C LEU A 117 -13.09 -18.78 -15.55
N ALA A 118 -14.05 -18.97 -16.46
CA ALA A 118 -13.90 -19.85 -17.61
C ALA A 118 -12.73 -19.37 -18.51
N LEU A 119 -11.74 -20.23 -18.67
CA LEU A 119 -10.58 -20.01 -19.53
C LEU A 119 -11.01 -20.13 -21.01
N THR A 120 -11.57 -19.08 -21.60
CA THR A 120 -12.15 -19.16 -22.95
C THR A 120 -11.13 -19.15 -24.07
N HIS A 121 -9.91 -18.63 -23.86
CA HIS A 121 -8.86 -18.59 -24.89
C HIS A 121 -7.52 -19.06 -24.34
N TYR A 122 -7.22 -20.35 -24.51
CA TYR A 122 -5.83 -20.80 -24.52
C TYR A 122 -5.50 -21.24 -25.95
N THR A 123 -4.73 -20.44 -26.68
CA THR A 123 -4.03 -20.91 -27.87
C THR A 123 -2.63 -21.33 -27.43
N LEU A 124 -2.41 -22.64 -27.23
CA LEU A 124 -1.07 -23.20 -27.05
C LEU A 124 -0.37 -23.08 -28.40
N LYS A 125 0.40 -21.99 -28.58
CA LYS A 125 1.44 -21.96 -29.60
C LYS A 125 2.71 -22.49 -28.96
N ASP A 126 3.09 -23.70 -29.37
CA ASP A 126 4.45 -24.19 -29.21
C ASP A 126 5.42 -23.17 -29.83
N MET A 127 6.22 -22.53 -28.98
CA MET A 127 7.16 -21.49 -29.40
C MET A 127 8.57 -22.03 -29.70
N GLY A 128 8.76 -23.36 -29.68
CA GLY A 128 10.07 -23.98 -29.86
C GLY A 128 11.10 -23.56 -28.82
N LYS A 129 12.32 -24.09 -28.92
CA LYS A 129 13.46 -23.60 -28.13
C LYS A 129 13.84 -22.20 -28.61
N LYS A 130 13.49 -21.18 -27.83
CA LYS A 130 14.03 -19.82 -28.01
C LYS A 130 15.32 -19.68 -27.21
N ASP A 131 16.40 -19.32 -27.89
CA ASP A 131 17.57 -18.76 -27.23
C ASP A 131 17.17 -17.44 -26.57
N LEU A 132 17.25 -17.41 -25.24
CA LEU A 132 17.03 -16.22 -24.43
C LEU A 132 18.19 -15.26 -24.65
N PHE A 133 18.04 -14.33 -25.59
CA PHE A 133 18.87 -13.14 -25.62
C PHE A 133 18.39 -12.18 -24.53
N ILE A 134 19.24 -11.98 -23.52
CA ILE A 134 19.06 -10.95 -22.49
C ILE A 134 19.42 -9.60 -23.14
N GLY A 135 18.43 -8.98 -23.77
CA GLY A 135 18.45 -7.58 -24.16
C GLY A 135 17.66 -6.76 -23.13
N VAL A 136 18.20 -5.60 -22.75
CA VAL A 136 17.64 -4.69 -21.73
C VAL A 136 16.19 -4.34 -22.09
N SER A 137 15.23 -4.89 -21.35
CA SER A 137 13.83 -4.45 -21.38
C SER A 137 13.63 -3.31 -20.39
N GLU A 138 12.78 -2.34 -20.76
CA GLU A 138 12.40 -1.22 -19.90
C GLU A 138 11.95 -1.69 -18.50
N PRO A 139 12.39 -1.03 -17.41
CA PRO A 139 11.93 -1.32 -16.07
C PRO A 139 10.41 -1.09 -15.96
N ILE A 140 9.70 -2.07 -15.42
CA ILE A 140 8.27 -1.93 -15.12
C ILE A 140 8.12 -0.85 -14.04
N LYS A 141 7.29 0.16 -14.32
CA LYS A 141 7.03 1.27 -13.39
C LYS A 141 6.41 0.73 -12.09
N PRO A 142 6.89 1.14 -10.91
CA PRO A 142 6.31 0.73 -9.65
C PRO A 142 4.86 1.22 -9.56
N THR A 143 3.94 0.34 -9.16
CA THR A 143 2.58 0.74 -8.75
C THR A 143 2.68 1.49 -7.42
N GLY A 144 2.72 2.82 -7.49
CA GLY A 144 2.53 3.68 -6.34
C GLY A 144 1.15 3.43 -5.73
N GLU A 145 1.10 3.28 -4.41
CA GLU A 145 -0.11 3.08 -3.59
C GLU A 145 -0.74 1.67 -3.63
N ALA A 146 0.07 0.67 -3.27
CA ALA A 146 -0.45 -0.64 -2.89
C ALA A 146 -1.01 -0.60 -1.44
N GLY A 147 -2.34 -0.70 -1.28
CA GLY A 147 -2.96 -1.21 -0.04
C GLY A 147 -3.19 -0.23 1.11
N SER A 148 -3.31 1.08 0.88
CA SER A 148 -3.60 2.07 1.95
C SER A 148 -5.08 2.15 2.38
N GLY A 149 -5.92 1.21 1.95
CA GLY A 149 -7.30 1.16 2.42
C GLY A 149 -7.33 0.77 3.90
N LYS A 150 -7.32 1.74 4.80
CA LYS A 150 -7.76 1.48 6.17
C LYS A 150 -9.27 1.69 6.19
N VAL A 151 -10.02 0.85 6.93
CA VAL A 151 -11.28 1.33 7.50
C VAL A 151 -10.88 2.56 8.29
N GLN A 152 -11.39 3.73 7.90
CA GLN A 152 -11.09 4.96 8.62
C GLN A 152 -11.57 4.76 10.06
N ASP A 153 -10.62 4.52 10.97
CA ASP A 153 -10.80 4.97 12.34
C ASP A 153 -11.23 6.43 12.24
N LYS A 154 -12.38 6.78 12.81
CA LYS A 154 -12.91 8.16 12.85
C LYS A 154 -11.95 9.18 13.51
N HIS A 155 -10.75 8.74 13.90
CA HIS A 155 -9.66 9.51 14.47
C HIS A 155 -8.45 9.70 13.51
N GLN A 156 -8.51 9.21 12.27
CA GLN A 156 -7.56 9.58 11.22
C GLN A 156 -8.18 10.71 10.39
N GLU A 157 -7.68 11.92 10.59
CA GLU A 157 -7.95 13.04 9.69
C GLU A 157 -7.58 12.65 8.25
N SER A 158 -8.35 13.14 7.27
CA SER A 158 -8.03 12.91 5.86
C SER A 158 -6.66 13.50 5.54
N LEU A 159 -5.94 12.91 4.58
CA LEU A 159 -4.65 13.44 4.13
C LEU A 159 -4.79 14.91 3.71
N ASP A 160 -5.92 15.28 3.10
CA ASP A 160 -6.25 16.67 2.75
C ASP A 160 -6.33 17.59 3.97
N ALA A 161 -6.92 17.13 5.08
CA ALA A 161 -7.00 17.89 6.32
C ALA A 161 -5.61 18.03 6.99
N ILE A 162 -4.79 16.99 6.95
CA ILE A 162 -3.41 17.04 7.46
C ILE A 162 -2.57 18.00 6.62
N ILE A 163 -2.72 17.98 5.29
CA ILE A 163 -2.04 18.91 4.38
C ILE A 163 -2.48 20.35 4.65
N ALA A 164 -3.78 20.60 4.85
CA ALA A 164 -4.30 21.91 5.21
C ALA A 164 -3.72 22.40 6.54
N GLN A 165 -3.72 21.56 7.58
CA GLN A 165 -3.12 21.89 8.88
C GLN A 165 -1.63 22.20 8.77
N VAL A 166 -0.85 21.37 8.06
CA VAL A 166 0.58 21.60 7.86
C VAL A 166 0.83 22.89 7.07
N ASN A 167 -0.03 23.22 6.12
CA ASN A 167 0.06 24.48 5.36
C ASN A 167 -0.20 25.70 6.23
N ASP A 168 -1.15 25.62 7.16
CA ASP A 168 -1.53 26.71 8.07
C ASP A 168 -0.50 26.94 9.20
N LEU A 169 0.29 25.92 9.55
CA LEU A 169 1.32 26.01 10.59
C LEU A 169 2.50 26.93 10.24
N PHE A 170 2.82 27.10 8.94
CA PHE A 170 4.00 27.84 8.49
C PHE A 170 3.62 28.99 7.56
N ALA A 171 3.96 30.22 7.93
CA ALA A 171 3.78 31.42 7.11
C ALA A 171 5.00 31.67 6.18
N GLY A 172 4.76 32.29 5.01
CA GLY A 172 5.80 32.67 4.03
C GLY A 172 5.65 31.98 2.67
N GLU A 173 6.58 32.27 1.75
CA GLU A 173 6.65 31.67 0.40
C GLU A 173 7.21 30.23 0.45
N LEU A 174 6.54 29.36 1.21
CA LEU A 174 6.90 27.95 1.32
C LEU A 174 5.86 27.12 0.55
N ASN A 175 6.34 26.27 -0.37
CA ASN A 175 5.47 25.34 -1.07
C ASN A 175 4.91 24.30 -0.08
N SER A 176 3.65 23.90 -0.26
CA SER A 176 3.01 22.84 0.53
C SER A 176 3.83 21.55 0.55
N GLY A 177 4.52 21.23 -0.56
CA GLY A 177 5.44 20.09 -0.62
C GLY A 177 6.61 20.21 0.36
N ASP A 178 7.22 21.39 0.46
CA ASP A 178 8.38 21.63 1.34
C ASP A 178 7.98 21.56 2.81
N LYS A 179 6.81 22.08 3.16
CA LYS A 179 6.25 22.00 4.52
C LYS A 179 6.01 20.54 4.94
N LEU A 180 5.46 19.71 4.05
CA LEU A 180 5.22 18.30 4.31
C LEU A 180 6.53 17.51 4.45
N VAL A 181 7.51 17.76 3.58
CA VAL A 181 8.83 17.13 3.69
C VAL A 181 9.50 17.51 5.01
N TYR A 182 9.40 18.77 5.43
CA TYR A 182 9.95 19.22 6.71
C TYR A 182 9.32 18.47 7.90
N VAL A 183 7.99 18.43 7.99
CA VAL A 183 7.31 17.76 9.12
C VAL A 183 7.52 16.24 9.09
N ASN A 184 7.30 15.59 7.94
CA ASN A 184 7.25 14.12 7.87
C ASN A 184 8.62 13.45 7.72
N ASN A 185 9.58 14.07 7.02
CA ASN A 185 10.85 13.42 6.72
C ASN A 185 11.97 13.95 7.63
N VAL A 186 11.93 15.23 8.02
CA VAL A 186 12.99 15.84 8.84
C VAL A 186 12.67 15.68 10.32
N ILE A 187 11.57 16.29 10.79
CA ILE A 187 11.25 16.32 12.22
C ILE A 187 10.83 14.94 12.71
N LYS A 188 9.85 14.31 12.06
CA LYS A 188 9.43 12.96 12.42
C LYS A 188 10.53 11.93 12.25
N GLY A 189 11.40 12.07 11.23
CA GLY A 189 12.56 11.20 11.04
C GLY A 189 13.47 11.20 12.27
N LYS A 190 13.86 12.38 12.76
CA LYS A 190 14.68 12.53 13.97
C LYS A 190 14.00 12.00 15.24
N LEU A 191 12.70 12.23 15.39
CA LEU A 191 11.96 11.73 16.55
C LEU A 191 11.85 10.20 16.56
N LEU A 192 11.80 9.55 15.40
CA LEU A 192 11.78 8.09 15.27
C LEU A 192 13.14 7.45 15.58
N GLU A 193 14.22 8.21 15.59
CA GLU A 193 15.55 7.76 16.02
C GLU A 193 15.76 7.90 17.54
N CYS A 194 14.85 8.60 18.24
CA CYS A 194 14.96 8.84 19.68
C CYS A 194 14.50 7.61 20.49
N GLU A 195 15.46 6.84 21.04
CA GLU A 195 15.19 5.65 21.85
C GLU A 195 14.26 5.94 23.04
N VAL A 196 14.38 7.11 23.67
CA VAL A 196 13.51 7.53 24.78
C VAL A 196 12.05 7.60 24.34
N LEU A 197 11.77 8.20 23.18
CA LEU A 197 10.41 8.29 22.66
C LEU A 197 9.87 6.92 22.23
N ILE A 198 10.72 6.05 21.65
CA ILE A 198 10.34 4.67 21.31
C ILE A 198 9.92 3.92 22.57
N GLN A 199 10.73 3.98 23.64
CA GLN A 199 10.41 3.33 24.90
C GLN A 199 9.15 3.88 25.54
N GLN A 200 8.94 5.20 25.48
CA GLN A 200 7.71 5.80 25.98
C GLN A 200 6.48 5.40 25.17
N ALA A 201 6.58 5.34 23.84
CA ALA A 201 5.47 4.96 22.97
C ALA A 201 5.05 3.50 23.14
N VAL A 202 6.01 2.58 23.40
CA VAL A 202 5.71 1.16 23.64
C VAL A 202 5.05 0.93 25.01
N ASN A 203 5.42 1.72 26.02
CA ASN A 203 5.01 1.50 27.40
C ASN A 203 3.82 2.37 27.86
N ASN A 204 3.35 3.31 27.04
CA ASN A 204 2.29 4.25 27.42
C ASN A 204 1.17 4.30 26.38
N THR A 205 -0.04 4.66 26.82
CA THR A 205 -1.13 4.97 25.89
C THR A 205 -0.82 6.26 25.11
N LYS A 206 -1.43 6.43 23.93
CA LYS A 206 -1.24 7.64 23.09
C LYS A 206 -1.52 8.93 23.86
N GLN A 207 -2.53 8.94 24.74
CA GLN A 207 -2.87 10.11 25.54
C GLN A 207 -1.81 10.42 26.60
N GLN A 208 -1.24 9.39 27.24
CA GLN A 208 -0.15 9.56 28.19
C GLN A 208 1.14 10.01 27.49
N PHE A 209 1.46 9.43 26.33
CA PHE A 209 2.59 9.83 25.50
C PHE A 209 2.48 11.29 25.04
N SER A 210 1.29 11.71 24.60
CA SER A 210 1.03 13.09 24.15
C SER A 210 1.18 14.13 25.26
N ASN A 211 1.08 13.72 26.53
CA ASN A 211 1.26 14.60 27.69
C ASN A 211 2.66 14.47 28.31
N SER A 212 3.57 13.73 27.65
CA SER A 212 4.94 13.52 28.14
C SER A 212 5.77 14.80 27.94
N PRO A 213 6.41 15.35 28.99
CA PRO A 213 7.30 16.50 28.84
C PRO A 213 8.54 16.17 27.99
N ASP A 214 8.90 14.88 27.90
CA ASP A 214 10.00 14.44 27.04
C ASP A 214 9.64 14.57 25.56
N LEU A 215 8.37 14.39 25.17
CA LEU A 215 7.94 14.56 23.78
C LEU A 215 8.13 16.02 23.34
N ASP A 216 7.69 16.98 24.13
CA ASP A 216 7.83 18.41 23.84
C ASP A 216 9.32 18.80 23.75
N GLY A 217 10.14 18.35 24.70
CA GLY A 217 11.58 18.60 24.69
C GLY A 217 12.28 18.00 23.46
N GLN A 218 11.92 16.78 23.08
CA GLN A 218 12.51 16.11 21.91
C GLN A 218 12.06 16.75 20.59
N ILE A 219 10.84 17.29 20.50
CA ILE A 219 10.40 18.07 19.33
C ILE A 219 11.28 19.31 19.15
N VAL A 220 11.53 20.06 20.22
CA VAL A 220 12.40 21.26 20.16
C VAL A 220 13.83 20.89 19.78
N ASN A 221 14.38 19.81 20.35
CA ASN A 221 15.70 19.29 19.98
C ASN A 221 15.77 18.89 18.51
N ALA A 222 14.77 18.15 18.02
CA ALA A 222 14.71 17.76 16.62
C ALA A 222 14.68 18.97 15.66
N ILE A 223 13.99 20.05 16.04
CA ILE A 223 13.97 21.32 15.28
C ILE A 223 15.37 21.96 15.28
N MET A 224 16.02 22.07 16.44
CA MET A 224 17.36 22.65 16.54
C MET A 224 18.40 21.85 15.75
N ASP A 225 18.37 20.53 15.86
CA ASP A 225 19.28 19.63 15.16
C ASP A 225 19.05 19.67 13.65
N ALA A 226 17.79 19.76 13.20
CA ALA A 226 17.45 19.91 11.79
C ALA A 226 18.03 21.21 11.22
N LEU A 227 17.85 22.33 11.94
CA LEU A 227 18.39 23.62 11.55
C LEU A 227 19.92 23.61 11.47
N SER A 228 20.60 23.07 12.49
CA SER A 228 22.06 22.98 12.50
C SER A 228 22.56 22.11 11.35
N SER A 229 21.98 20.92 11.17
CA SER A 229 22.38 19.99 10.11
C SER A 229 22.21 20.62 8.72
N PHE A 230 21.08 21.29 8.45
CA PHE A 230 20.86 21.95 7.17
C PHE A 230 21.81 23.12 6.94
N THR A 231 22.08 23.92 7.96
CA THR A 231 23.02 25.04 7.88
C THR A 231 24.42 24.53 7.56
N ASP A 232 24.88 23.50 8.27
CA ASP A 232 26.20 22.90 8.09
C ASP A 232 26.36 22.25 6.72
N MET A 233 25.39 21.44 6.28
CA MET A 233 25.40 20.82 4.95
C MET A 233 25.39 21.87 3.84
N SER A 234 24.56 22.90 3.97
CA SER A 234 24.47 23.98 2.98
C SER A 234 25.77 24.76 2.90
N LYS A 235 26.37 25.10 4.05
CA LYS A 235 27.66 25.80 4.10
C LYS A 235 28.76 24.98 3.42
N GLN A 236 28.87 23.69 3.74
CA GLN A 236 29.86 22.80 3.12
C GLN A 236 29.68 22.71 1.60
N ALA A 237 28.44 22.58 1.11
CA ALA A 237 28.15 22.56 -0.32
C ALA A 237 28.49 23.89 -1.02
N LEU A 238 28.23 25.03 -0.37
CA LEU A 238 28.55 26.35 -0.92
C LEU A 238 30.06 26.62 -0.96
N GLU A 239 30.79 26.18 0.05
CA GLU A 239 32.23 26.44 0.18
C GLU A 239 33.10 25.45 -0.63
N SER A 240 32.59 24.26 -0.98
CA SER A 240 33.36 23.21 -1.66
C SER A 240 32.86 22.90 -3.07
N ALA A 241 33.69 23.21 -4.07
CA ALA A 241 33.43 22.84 -5.46
C ALA A 241 33.40 21.32 -5.67
N LYS A 242 34.18 20.56 -4.90
CA LYS A 242 34.19 19.10 -4.92
C LYS A 242 32.83 18.54 -4.48
N ILE A 243 32.29 19.04 -3.36
CA ILE A 243 30.98 18.61 -2.85
C ILE A 243 29.88 18.91 -3.88
N ARG A 244 29.90 20.09 -4.51
CA ARG A 244 28.93 20.40 -5.58
C ARG A 244 29.04 19.47 -6.78
N LEU A 245 30.26 19.10 -7.17
CA LEU A 245 30.46 18.16 -8.27
C LEU A 245 29.89 16.78 -7.93
N GLU A 246 30.22 16.25 -6.75
CA GLU A 246 29.70 14.95 -6.29
C GLU A 246 28.17 14.97 -6.14
N LEU A 247 27.61 16.05 -5.59
CA LEU A 247 26.16 16.24 -5.49
C LEU A 247 25.50 16.21 -6.87
N LYS A 248 26.10 16.88 -7.86
CA LYS A 248 25.61 16.87 -9.25
C LYS A 248 25.64 15.45 -9.84
N GLU A 249 26.69 14.67 -9.62
CA GLU A 249 26.77 13.29 -10.10
C GLU A 249 25.72 12.38 -9.43
N ILE A 250 25.50 12.53 -8.12
CA ILE A 250 24.45 11.79 -7.40
C ILE A 250 23.05 12.17 -7.93
N LEU A 251 22.82 13.45 -8.16
CA LEU A 251 21.54 13.95 -8.68
C LEU A 251 21.26 13.42 -10.10
N LEU A 252 22.26 13.39 -10.98
CA LEU A 252 22.11 12.92 -12.35
C LEU A 252 22.15 11.39 -12.49
N GLY A 253 22.71 10.68 -11.52
CA GLY A 253 22.79 9.22 -11.51
C GLY A 253 21.63 8.57 -10.71
N PRO A 254 21.88 8.13 -9.47
CA PRO A 254 20.92 7.35 -8.68
C PRO A 254 19.61 8.09 -8.37
N MET A 255 19.63 9.41 -8.32
CA MET A 255 18.43 10.20 -8.03
C MET A 255 17.62 10.58 -9.29
N GLY A 256 18.13 10.32 -10.51
CA GLY A 256 17.37 10.48 -11.75
C GLY A 256 16.80 11.88 -12.01
N LEU A 257 17.53 12.94 -11.62
CA LEU A 257 17.04 14.32 -11.70
C LEU A 257 16.64 14.70 -13.14
N TYR A 258 17.40 14.25 -14.15
CA TYR A 258 17.11 14.57 -15.54
C TYR A 258 15.77 13.99 -15.98
N GLU A 259 15.54 12.71 -15.70
CA GLU A 259 14.31 11.98 -16.04
C GLU A 259 13.09 12.59 -15.36
N GLU A 260 13.21 12.98 -14.10
CA GLU A 260 12.14 13.65 -13.37
C GLU A 260 11.81 15.03 -13.95
N LEU A 261 12.83 15.81 -14.33
CA LEU A 261 12.64 17.12 -14.97
C LEU A 261 11.97 16.97 -16.34
N VAL A 262 12.38 16.00 -17.15
CA VAL A 262 11.75 15.68 -18.44
C VAL A 262 10.29 15.28 -18.24
N LYS A 263 10.01 14.39 -17.27
CA LYS A 263 8.64 13.96 -16.95
C LYS A 263 7.76 15.13 -16.50
N LYS A 264 8.28 16.05 -15.68
CA LYS A 264 7.55 17.25 -15.26
C LYS A 264 7.31 18.23 -16.40
N GLY A 265 8.28 18.38 -17.31
CA GLY A 265 8.12 19.21 -18.52
C GLY A 265 6.99 18.70 -19.41
N ASN A 266 6.96 17.39 -19.66
CA ASN A 266 5.97 16.74 -20.51
C ASN A 266 4.57 16.59 -19.87
N ALA A 267 4.42 16.85 -18.58
CA ALA A 267 3.14 16.78 -17.87
C ALA A 267 2.38 18.12 -17.86
N LYS A 268 2.94 19.17 -18.46
CA LYS A 268 2.34 20.51 -18.58
C LYS A 268 1.72 20.79 -19.95
N ASP A 269 1.78 19.84 -20.88
CA ASP A 269 1.04 19.82 -22.15
C ASP A 269 -0.11 18.79 -22.08
#